data_AF-A0A8T4J7Z5-F1
#
_entry.id   AF-A0A8T4J7Z5-F1
#
_cell.length_a   1.000
_cell.length_b   1.000
_cell.length_c   1.000
_cell.angle_alpha   90.00
_cell.angle_beta   90.00
_cell.angle_gamma   90.00
#
_symmetry.space_group_name_H-M   'P 1'
#
loop_
_entity.id
_entity.type
_entity.pdbx_description
1 polymer ?
#
loop_
_entity_poly.entity_id
_entity_poly.type
_entity_poly.pdbx_seq_one_letter_code
_entity_poly.pdbx_strand_id
1 'polypeptide(L)'
;LVRHHLLLIETATRRDLDDPETVRSVADLVGSADTLELLHALTEADALATGPAAWSAWRGALVADLVKRVAAVFAGESPEEQSEPFVPTARRRRRTRK
;
A
#
# COMPACT_ATOMS: atom_id res chain seq x y z
N LEU A 1 -13.45 6.39 -7.87
CA LEU A 1 -12.05 6.81 -7.65
C LEU A 1 -11.90 7.76 -6.45
N VAL A 2 -12.57 8.92 -6.41
CA VAL A 2 -12.51 9.83 -5.22
C VAL A 2 -12.94 9.16 -3.90
N ARG A 3 -13.85 8.17 -3.93
CA ARG A 3 -14.29 7.47 -2.70
C ARG A 3 -13.21 6.54 -2.10
N HIS A 4 -12.16 6.19 -2.83
CA HIS A 4 -11.17 5.19 -2.40
C HIS A 4 -9.73 5.69 -2.43
N HIS A 5 -9.46 6.97 -2.74
CA HIS A 5 -8.09 7.51 -2.79
C HIS A 5 -7.30 7.37 -1.47
N LEU A 6 -8.00 7.21 -0.34
CA LEU A 6 -7.37 6.92 0.96
C LEU A 6 -7.30 5.42 1.30
N LEU A 7 -7.97 4.55 0.53
CA LEU A 7 -8.09 3.13 0.83
C LEU A 7 -6.71 2.47 0.99
N LEU A 8 -5.82 2.71 0.03
CA LEU A 8 -4.50 2.08 0.03
C LEU A 8 -3.65 2.59 1.20
N ILE A 9 -3.57 3.90 1.41
CA ILE A 9 -2.74 4.47 2.47
C ILE A 9 -3.29 4.17 3.87
N GLU A 10 -4.60 4.18 4.08
CA GLU A 10 -5.21 3.84 5.36
C GLU A 10 -5.06 2.35 5.68
N THR A 11 -5.30 1.47 4.70
CA THR A 11 -5.13 0.03 4.90
C THR A 11 -3.67 -0.29 5.19
N ALA A 12 -2.75 0.22 4.37
CA ALA A 12 -1.33 -0.05 4.50
C ALA A 12 -0.72 0.44 5.82
N THR A 13 -1.31 1.45 6.47
CA THR A 13 -0.78 2.01 7.73
C THR A 13 -1.53 1.59 8.99
N ARG A 14 -2.76 1.04 8.85
CA ARG A 14 -3.62 0.70 10.01
C ARG A 14 -4.00 -0.78 10.09
N ARG A 15 -3.81 -1.56 9.02
CA ARG A 15 -4.13 -2.99 9.00
C ARG A 15 -2.86 -3.83 8.95
N ASP A 16 -3.03 -5.11 9.28
CA ASP A 16 -1.98 -6.10 9.11
C ASP A 16 -1.95 -6.52 7.63
N LEU A 17 -0.79 -6.33 6.99
CA LEU A 17 -0.60 -6.70 5.58
C LEU A 17 -0.31 -8.19 5.40
N ASP A 18 0.07 -8.87 6.48
CA ASP A 18 0.30 -10.31 6.51
C ASP A 18 -0.99 -11.10 6.71
N ASP A 19 -2.10 -10.43 7.05
CA ASP A 19 -3.44 -11.02 7.09
C ASP A 19 -4.03 -11.16 5.67
N PRO A 20 -4.25 -12.40 5.18
CA PRO A 20 -4.80 -12.65 3.85
C PRO A 20 -6.19 -12.02 3.65
N GLU A 21 -6.98 -11.89 4.72
CA GLU A 21 -8.32 -11.28 4.65
C GLU A 21 -8.23 -9.78 4.37
N THR A 22 -7.20 -9.10 4.91
CA THR A 22 -6.93 -7.70 4.58
C THR A 22 -6.66 -7.54 3.09
N VAL A 23 -5.83 -8.39 2.50
CA VAL A 23 -5.52 -8.36 1.05
C VAL A 23 -6.77 -8.68 0.20
N ARG A 24 -7.53 -9.71 0.56
CA ARG A 24 -8.79 -10.08 -0.13
C ARG A 24 -9.80 -8.94 -0.11
N SER A 25 -9.99 -8.30 1.05
CA SER A 25 -10.95 -7.19 1.18
C SER A 25 -10.60 -6.00 0.26
N VAL A 26 -9.31 -5.71 0.08
CA VAL A 26 -8.87 -4.66 -0.85
C VAL A 26 -9.07 -5.11 -2.30
N ALA A 27 -8.74 -6.35 -2.64
CA ALA A 27 -8.97 -6.90 -3.97
C ALA A 27 -10.45 -6.82 -4.36
N ASP A 28 -11.36 -7.19 -3.46
CA ASP A 28 -12.81 -7.13 -3.67
C ASP A 28 -13.31 -5.68 -3.86
N LEU A 29 -12.79 -4.73 -3.09
CA LEU A 29 -13.15 -3.32 -3.22
C LEU A 29 -12.63 -2.68 -4.51
N VAL A 30 -11.46 -3.11 -4.98
CA VAL A 30 -10.79 -2.55 -6.17
C VAL A 30 -11.31 -3.20 -7.46
N GLY A 31 -11.59 -4.51 -7.42
CA GLY A 31 -12.26 -5.28 -8.48
C GLY A 31 -11.43 -5.59 -9.74
N SER A 32 -10.31 -4.90 -10.00
CA SER A 32 -9.42 -5.20 -11.13
C SER A 32 -8.00 -4.66 -10.98
N ALA A 33 -7.03 -5.27 -11.67
CA ALA A 33 -5.63 -4.81 -11.69
C ALA A 33 -5.48 -3.40 -12.27
N ASP A 34 -6.18 -3.06 -13.36
CA ASP A 34 -6.14 -1.72 -13.96
C ASP A 34 -6.61 -0.65 -12.97
N THR A 35 -7.65 -0.96 -12.18
CA THR A 35 -8.15 -0.03 -11.15
C THR A 35 -7.16 0.09 -10.00
N LEU A 36 -6.48 -0.99 -9.62
CA LEU A 36 -5.43 -0.98 -8.60
C LEU A 36 -4.27 -0.07 -8.99
N GLU A 37 -3.80 -0.16 -10.24
CA GLU A 37 -2.70 0.66 -10.76
C GLU A 37 -3.07 2.15 -10.75
N LEU A 38 -4.26 2.48 -11.26
CA LEU A 38 -4.77 3.85 -11.24
C LEU A 38 -4.94 4.39 -9.81
N LEU A 39 -5.43 3.56 -8.89
CA LEU A 39 -5.62 3.94 -7.51
C LEU A 39 -4.28 4.16 -6.78
N HIS A 40 -3.27 3.35 -7.09
CA HIS A 40 -1.93 3.51 -6.56
C HIS A 40 -1.32 4.84 -7.01
N ALA A 41 -1.32 5.12 -8.32
CA ALA A 41 -0.82 6.38 -8.86
C ALA A 41 -1.57 7.60 -8.28
N LEU A 42 -2.89 7.51 -8.13
CA LEU A 42 -3.69 8.55 -7.50
C LEU A 42 -3.30 8.79 -6.03
N THR A 43 -3.06 7.71 -5.28
CA THR A 43 -2.65 7.78 -3.86
C THR A 43 -1.29 8.48 -3.71
N GLU A 44 -0.33 8.14 -4.57
CA GLU A 44 0.99 8.80 -4.57
C GLU A 44 0.88 10.28 -4.96
N ALA A 45 0.12 10.59 -6.02
CA ALA A 45 -0.07 11.94 -6.49
C ALA A 45 -0.73 12.84 -5.43
N ASP A 46 -1.76 12.34 -4.74
CA ASP A 46 -2.46 13.04 -3.66
C ASP A 46 -1.52 13.31 -2.46
N ALA A 47 -0.74 12.30 -2.05
CA ALA A 47 0.23 12.44 -0.98
C ALA A 47 1.36 13.43 -1.32
N LEU A 48 1.78 13.51 -2.58
CA LEU A 48 2.77 14.49 -3.04
C LEU A 48 2.18 15.90 -3.13
N ALA A 49 0.93 16.03 -3.58
CA ALA A 49 0.22 17.31 -3.69
C ALA A 49 -0.09 17.96 -2.34
N THR A 50 -0.32 17.15 -1.29
CA THR A 50 -0.50 17.62 0.09
C THR A 50 0.81 18.06 0.76
N GLY A 51 1.96 17.76 0.14
CA GLY A 51 3.28 18.26 0.50
C GLY A 51 4.29 17.14 0.80
N PRO A 52 5.60 17.36 0.56
CA PRO A 52 6.63 16.32 0.64
C PRO A 52 6.85 15.72 2.04
N ALA A 53 6.23 16.29 3.08
CA ALA A 53 6.24 15.74 4.44
C ALA A 53 5.14 14.68 4.67
N ALA A 54 4.08 14.67 3.86
CA ALA A 54 2.97 13.73 4.00
C ALA A 54 3.37 12.31 3.56
N TRP A 55 4.17 12.20 2.50
CA TRP A 55 4.69 10.94 1.96
C TRP A 55 6.10 10.62 2.47
N SER A 56 6.23 9.61 3.32
CA SER A 56 7.53 9.12 3.78
C SER A 56 7.94 7.85 3.03
N ALA A 57 9.25 7.57 2.95
CA ALA A 57 9.76 6.35 2.33
C ALA A 57 9.15 5.07 2.96
N TRP A 58 8.86 5.10 4.26
CA TRP A 58 8.20 3.98 4.93
C TRP A 58 6.73 3.82 4.51
N ARG A 59 5.97 4.92 4.38
CA ARG A 59 4.58 4.85 3.89
C ARG A 59 4.51 4.38 2.45
N GLY A 60 5.40 4.86 1.59
CA GLY A 60 5.47 4.38 0.21
C GLY A 60 5.80 2.90 0.13
N ALA A 61 6.70 2.41 0.97
CA ALA A 61 7.03 0.99 1.01
C ALA A 61 5.84 0.12 1.46
N LEU A 62 5.05 0.57 2.45
CA LEU A 62 3.83 -0.13 2.88
C LEU A 62 2.75 -0.17 1.80
N VAL A 63 2.50 0.96 1.12
CA VAL A 63 1.52 1.02 0.03
C VAL A 63 1.95 0.14 -1.14
N ALA A 64 3.23 0.18 -1.52
CA ALA A 64 3.77 -0.66 -2.58
C ALA A 64 3.64 -2.15 -2.25
N ASP A 65 3.88 -2.54 -0.99
CA ASP A 65 3.72 -3.92 -0.54
C ASP A 65 2.27 -4.39 -0.62
N LEU A 66 1.32 -3.59 -0.12
CA LEU A 66 -0.11 -3.89 -0.25
C LEU A 66 -0.53 -4.04 -1.72
N VAL A 67 -0.11 -3.11 -2.59
CA VAL A 67 -0.42 -3.16 -4.03
C VAL A 67 0.14 -4.44 -4.66
N LYS A 68 1.36 -4.83 -4.33
CA LYS A 68 1.97 -6.06 -4.82
C LYS A 68 1.15 -7.29 -4.42
N ARG A 69 0.75 -7.40 -3.16
CA ARG A 69 -0.06 -8.53 -2.65
C ARG A 69 -1.43 -8.59 -3.33
N VAL A 70 -2.10 -7.44 -3.50
CA VAL A 70 -3.41 -7.37 -4.18
C VAL A 70 -3.29 -7.70 -5.67
N ALA A 71 -2.21 -7.27 -6.32
CA ALA A 71 -1.95 -7.61 -7.72
C ALA A 71 -1.75 -9.12 -7.92
N ALA A 72 -1.10 -9.79 -6.96
CA ALA A 72 -0.95 -11.25 -6.99
C ALA A 72 -2.30 -11.99 -6.94
N VAL A 73 -3.27 -11.49 -6.15
CA VAL A 73 -4.64 -12.04 -6.13
C VAL A 73 -5.27 -11.96 -7.53
N PHE A 74 -5.11 -10.84 -8.24
CA PHE A 74 -5.61 -10.70 -9.61
C PHE A 74 -4.85 -11.57 -10.63
N ALA A 75 -3.60 -11.95 -10.33
CA ALA A 75 -2.83 -12.90 -11.13
C ALA A 75 -3.23 -14.38 -10.86
N GLY A 76 -4.13 -14.63 -9.91
CA GLY A 76 -4.60 -15.96 -9.53
C GLY A 76 -3.78 -16.62 -8.43
N GLU A 77 -2.90 -15.88 -7.75
CA GLU A 77 -2.13 -16.37 -6.60
C GLU A 77 -2.93 -16.26 -5.30
N SER A 78 -2.77 -17.23 -4.39
CA SER A 78 -3.48 -17.20 -3.11
C SER A 78 -2.78 -16.26 -2.12
N PRO A 79 -3.49 -15.33 -1.46
CA PRO A 79 -2.86 -14.42 -0.49
C PRO A 79 -2.35 -15.15 0.77
N GLU A 80 -2.79 -16.38 1.02
CA GLU A 80 -2.29 -17.23 2.11
C GLU A 80 -0.87 -17.77 1.84
N GLU A 81 -0.47 -17.88 0.57
CA GLU A 81 0.84 -18.42 0.18
C GLU A 81 1.92 -17.31 0.15
N GLN A 82 1.51 -16.04 0.17
CA GLN A 82 2.38 -14.87 0.06
C GLN A 82 2.74 -14.24 1.42
N SER A 83 2.55 -14.97 2.53
CA SER A 83 2.79 -14.47 3.89
C SER A 83 4.28 -14.38 4.26
N GLU A 84 5.12 -13.84 3.38
CA GLU A 84 6.45 -13.38 3.78
C GLU A 84 6.30 -12.04 4.53
N PRO A 85 6.81 -11.94 5.76
CA PRO A 85 6.68 -10.72 6.55
C PRO A 85 7.28 -9.53 5.81
N PHE A 86 6.53 -8.44 5.72
CA PHE A 86 7.06 -7.22 5.15
C PHE A 86 8.16 -6.64 6.04
N VAL A 87 9.40 -6.65 5.54
CA VAL A 87 10.55 -6.01 6.22
C VAL A 87 10.94 -4.74 5.46
N PRO A 88 10.39 -3.56 5.83
CA PRO A 88 10.79 -2.32 5.20
C PRO A 88 12.25 -2.04 5.55
N THR A 89 13.14 -2.03 4.55
CA THR A 89 14.57 -1.74 4.70
C THR A 89 14.87 -0.26 5.02
N ALA A 90 13.85 0.55 5.32
CA ALA A 90 13.97 1.98 5.56
C ALA A 90 14.54 2.33 6.94
N ARG A 91 15.76 1.89 7.23
CA ARG A 91 16.62 2.51 8.25
C ARG A 91 17.46 3.59 7.56
N ARG A 92 16.93 4.80 7.45
CA ARG A 92 17.78 6.00 7.31
C ARG A 92 17.42 7.05 8.34
N ARG A 93 18.26 7.05 9.38
CA ARG A 93 18.40 8.07 10.41
C ARG A 93 18.35 9.49 9.82
N ARG A 94 17.71 10.40 10.53
CA ARG A 94 18.24 11.74 10.71
C ARG A 94 18.58 11.96 12.19
N ARG A 95 19.87 11.85 12.48
CA ARG A 95 20.49 12.63 13.55
C ARG A 95 20.39 14.12 13.19
N THR A 96 20.50 14.95 14.23
CA THR A 96 20.87 16.39 14.33
C THR A 96 19.80 17.48 14.33
N ARG A 97 19.50 17.98 15.55
CA ARG A 97 19.62 19.39 16.03
C ARG A 97 19.01 19.41 17.46
N LYS A 98 19.57 20.04 18.50
CA LYS A 98 20.74 20.88 18.77
C LYS A 98 21.08 20.66 20.25
#